data_AF-A0A1T4KT66-F1
#
_entry.id   AF-A0A1T4KT66-F1
#
_cell.length_a   1.000
_cell.length_b   1.000
_cell.length_c   1.000
_cell.angle_alpha   90.00
_cell.angle_beta   90.00
_cell.angle_gamma   90.00
#
_symmetry.space_group_name_H-M   'P 1'
#
loop_
_entity.id
_entity.type
_entity.pdbx_description
1 polymer ?
#
loop_
_entity_poly.entity_id
_entity_poly.type
_entity_poly.pdbx_seq_one_letter_code
_entity_poly.pdbx_strand_id
1 'polypeptide(L)'
;MGTNRTTYTKWESGDSLPNAIQLSKLASIYGKRIDDFYIDYDSLMVGNSLFDKPCGNTFISDLTKQEKVMLAKYRMLSDSDKERINNLIEELRTKN
;
A
#
# COMPACT_ATOMS: atom_id res chain seq x y z
N MET A 1 24.77 0.59 2.35
CA MET A 1 24.16 0.04 3.58
C MET A 1 25.18 -0.43 4.64
N GLY A 2 26.49 -0.45 4.35
CA GLY A 2 27.50 -0.89 5.33
C GLY A 2 27.37 -2.37 5.69
N THR A 3 26.96 -3.21 4.74
CA THR A 3 26.68 -4.63 4.93
C THR A 3 27.63 -5.43 4.05
N ASN A 4 28.17 -6.53 4.58
CA ASN A 4 29.09 -7.39 3.84
C ASN A 4 28.35 -8.14 2.73
N ARG A 5 29.01 -8.37 1.59
CA ARG A 5 28.45 -9.12 0.45
C ARG A 5 27.96 -10.50 0.88
N THR A 6 28.70 -11.17 1.77
CA THR A 6 28.32 -12.49 2.30
C THR A 6 27.02 -12.46 3.09
N THR A 7 26.73 -11.36 3.81
CA THR A 7 25.47 -11.18 4.53
C THR A 7 24.31 -11.01 3.56
N TYR A 8 24.50 -10.25 2.48
CA TYR A 8 23.49 -10.10 1.44
C TYR A 8 23.18 -11.42 0.74
N THR A 9 24.19 -12.20 0.37
CA THR A 9 23.99 -13.53 -0.23
C THR A 9 23.21 -14.47 0.69
N LYS A 10 23.42 -14.41 2.02
CA LYS A 10 22.63 -15.19 2.98
C LYS A 10 21.16 -14.77 3.02
N TRP A 11 20.86 -13.48 2.80
CA TRP A 11 19.48 -13.01 2.69
C TRP A 11 18.79 -13.54 1.43
N GLU A 12 19.50 -13.54 0.30
CA GLU A 12 18.96 -14.06 -0.96
C GLU A 12 18.74 -15.57 -0.93
N SER A 13 19.60 -16.32 -0.24
CA SER A 13 19.46 -17.77 -0.07
C SER A 13 18.44 -18.17 1.00
N GLY A 14 17.96 -17.23 1.82
CA GLY A 14 17.07 -17.51 2.95
C GLY A 14 17.77 -18.04 4.21
N ASP A 15 19.10 -18.12 4.22
CA ASP A 15 19.91 -18.57 5.37
C ASP A 15 19.81 -17.62 6.57
N SER A 16 19.56 -16.34 6.31
CA SER A 16 19.29 -15.35 7.34
C SER A 16 18.39 -14.25 6.80
N LEU A 17 17.75 -13.47 7.69
CA LEU A 17 16.90 -12.36 7.29
C LEU A 17 17.52 -11.02 7.71
N PRO A 18 17.29 -9.94 6.94
CA PRO A 18 17.66 -8.59 7.35
C PRO A 18 16.84 -8.16 8.58
N ASN A 19 17.47 -7.39 9.48
CA ASN A 19 16.77 -6.78 10.60
C ASN A 19 15.99 -5.52 10.17
N ALA A 20 15.18 -4.95 11.08
CA ALA A 20 14.32 -3.80 10.79
C ALA A 20 15.07 -2.57 10.22
N ILE A 21 16.28 -2.28 10.70
CA ILE A 21 17.09 -1.15 10.21
C ILE A 21 17.60 -1.43 8.79
N GLN A 22 18.00 -2.67 8.51
CA GLN A 22 18.46 -3.11 7.19
C GLN A 22 17.31 -3.12 6.19
N LEU A 23 16.13 -3.59 6.59
CA LEU A 23 14.91 -3.54 5.80
C LEU A 23 14.47 -2.12 5.47
N SER A 24 14.55 -1.19 6.44
CA SER A 24 14.26 0.23 6.18
C SER A 24 15.19 0.84 5.12
N LYS A 25 16.48 0.49 5.16
CA LYS A 25 17.45 0.92 4.15
C LYS A 25 17.17 0.28 2.78
N LEU A 26 16.81 -1.00 2.75
CA LEU A 26 16.40 -1.71 1.52
C LEU A 26 15.16 -1.06 0.91
N ALA A 27 14.13 -0.82 1.70
CA ALA A 27 12.92 -0.10 1.32
C ALA A 27 13.23 1.27 0.71
N SER A 28 14.12 2.05 1.32
CA SER A 28 14.55 3.35 0.79
C SER A 28 15.30 3.23 -0.53
N ILE A 29 16.15 2.21 -0.72
CA ILE A 29 16.92 2.05 -1.97
C ILE A 29 16.02 1.62 -3.13
N TYR A 30 15.05 0.74 -2.87
CA TYR A 30 14.15 0.23 -3.89
C TYR A 30 12.88 1.08 -4.09
N GLY A 31 12.70 2.15 -3.30
CA GLY A 31 11.49 2.96 -3.33
C GLY A 31 10.23 2.17 -2.95
N LYS A 32 10.40 1.16 -2.08
CA LYS A 32 9.34 0.26 -1.61
C LYS A 32 8.99 0.53 -0.16
N ARG A 33 7.83 0.05 0.29
CA ARG A 33 7.49 0.07 1.73
C ARG A 33 8.15 -1.13 2.40
N ILE A 34 8.44 -1.01 3.69
CA ILE A 34 9.00 -2.12 4.49
C ILE A 34 8.07 -3.34 4.43
N ASP A 35 6.76 -3.10 4.44
CA ASP A 35 5.72 -4.14 4.36
C ASP A 35 5.83 -4.99 3.09
N ASP A 36 6.33 -4.42 1.98
CA ASP A 36 6.48 -5.12 0.69
C ASP A 36 7.50 -6.27 0.76
N PHE A 37 8.37 -6.28 1.77
CA PHE A 37 9.36 -7.33 2.02
C PHE A 37 8.82 -8.49 2.87
N TYR A 38 7.63 -8.34 3.45
CA TYR A 38 6.97 -9.35 4.29
C TYR A 38 5.80 -10.06 3.59
N ILE A 39 5.47 -9.63 2.36
CA ILE A 39 4.41 -10.27 1.58
C ILE A 39 4.94 -11.61 1.05
N ASP A 40 4.29 -12.70 1.45
CA ASP A 40 4.60 -14.04 1.00
C ASP A 40 4.33 -14.16 -0.51
N TYR A 41 5.37 -14.48 -1.27
CA TYR A 41 5.39 -14.48 -2.74
C TYR A 41 4.75 -15.73 -3.37
N ASP A 42 3.92 -16.47 -2.64
CA ASP A 42 3.10 -17.54 -3.24
C ASP A 42 2.04 -16.98 -4.22
N SER A 43 1.88 -15.66 -4.26
CA SER A 43 1.05 -14.94 -5.24
C SER A 43 1.87 -14.48 -6.45
N LEU A 44 2.31 -15.43 -7.28
CA LEU A 44 2.80 -15.18 -8.64
C LEU A 44 1.65 -14.68 -9.56
N MET A 45 1.15 -13.47 -9.33
CA MET A 45 0.12 -12.87 -10.18
C MET A 45 0.77 -12.02 -11.28
N VAL A 46 0.64 -12.51 -12.51
CA VAL A 46 0.74 -11.71 -13.74
C VAL A 46 -0.41 -10.70 -13.72
N GLY A 47 -0.14 -9.47 -13.26
CA GLY A 47 -1.13 -8.39 -13.16
C GLY A 47 -0.54 -7.05 -13.61
N ASN A 48 -1.20 -6.40 -14.56
CA ASN A 48 -0.78 -5.16 -15.23
C ASN A 48 -0.22 -4.07 -14.29
N SER A 49 0.93 -3.52 -14.69
CA SER A 49 1.75 -2.50 -14.00
C SER A 49 1.14 -1.09 -13.88
N LEU A 50 -0.18 -0.94 -13.94
CA LEU A 50 -0.85 0.37 -13.81
C LEU A 50 -1.86 0.44 -12.65
N PHE A 51 -2.16 -0.67 -11.97
CA PHE A 51 -3.11 -0.66 -10.85
C PHE A 51 -2.62 -1.35 -9.57
N ASP A 52 -1.36 -1.79 -9.53
CA ASP A 52 -0.86 -2.62 -8.43
C ASP A 52 -0.35 -1.80 -7.24
N LYS A 53 -1.30 -1.14 -6.57
CA LYS A 53 -1.12 -0.58 -5.23
C LYS A 53 -2.04 -1.34 -4.26
N PRO A 54 -1.60 -2.44 -3.65
CA PRO A 54 -2.17 -2.87 -2.38
C PRO A 54 -1.51 -2.03 -1.28
N CYS A 55 -1.90 -0.75 -1.19
CA CYS A 55 -1.63 0.03 0.01
C CYS A 55 -2.44 -0.59 1.15
N GLY A 56 -1.75 -1.19 2.11
CA GLY A 56 -2.34 -1.87 3.24
C GLY A 56 -3.40 -1.04 3.96
N ASN A 57 -4.57 -1.65 4.05
CA ASN A 57 -5.44 -1.61 5.20
C ASN A 57 -6.47 -2.71 4.97
N THR A 58 -6.57 -3.64 5.92
CA THR A 58 -7.60 -4.68 6.00
C THR A 58 -9.01 -4.14 5.67
N PHE A 59 -9.23 -2.84 5.92
CA PHE A 59 -10.42 -2.08 5.57
C PHE A 59 -10.76 -1.97 4.07
N ILE A 60 -9.82 -1.84 3.11
CA ILE A 60 -10.19 -1.67 1.69
C ILE A 60 -10.67 -2.98 1.06
N SER A 61 -10.09 -4.12 1.46
CA SER A 61 -10.54 -5.45 1.06
C SER A 61 -11.99 -5.69 1.45
N ASP A 62 -12.36 -5.25 2.66
CA ASP A 62 -13.69 -5.43 3.26
C ASP A 62 -14.76 -4.47 2.72
N LEU A 63 -14.36 -3.42 1.97
CA LEU A 63 -15.32 -2.53 1.32
C LEU A 63 -16.16 -3.28 0.29
N THR A 64 -17.46 -3.03 0.32
CA THR A 64 -18.41 -3.42 -0.71
C THR A 64 -18.01 -2.82 -2.06
N LYS A 65 -18.51 -3.41 -3.15
CA LYS A 65 -18.28 -2.90 -4.51
C LYS A 65 -18.68 -1.43 -4.65
N GLN A 66 -19.74 -1.01 -3.97
CA GLN A 66 -20.23 0.37 -4.04
C GLN A 66 -19.27 1.34 -3.35
N GLU A 67 -18.77 1.00 -2.17
CA GLU A 67 -17.80 1.82 -1.43
C GLU A 67 -16.48 1.95 -2.19
N LYS A 68 -16.00 0.87 -2.81
CA LYS A 68 -14.80 0.90 -3.67
C LYS A 68 -14.97 1.86 -4.84
N VAL A 69 -16.12 1.83 -5.52
CA VAL A 69 -16.43 2.74 -6.63
C VAL A 69 -16.54 4.18 -6.15
N MET A 70 -17.18 4.43 -5.01
CA MET A 70 -17.28 5.76 -4.41
C MET A 70 -15.90 6.33 -4.08
N LEU A 71 -15.05 5.54 -3.43
CA LEU A 71 -13.69 5.94 -3.07
C LEU A 71 -12.84 6.23 -4.32
N ALA A 72 -12.94 5.40 -5.35
CA ALA A 72 -12.23 5.62 -6.61
C ALA A 72 -12.65 6.94 -7.26
N LYS A 73 -13.96 7.21 -7.35
CA LYS A 73 -14.49 8.48 -7.87
C LYS A 73 -14.00 9.66 -7.05
N TYR A 74 -14.08 9.58 -5.71
CA TYR A 74 -13.64 10.65 -4.81
C TYR A 74 -12.16 11.01 -4.99
N ARG A 75 -11.30 10.01 -5.19
CA ARG A 75 -9.85 10.22 -5.41
C ARG A 75 -9.52 10.95 -6.71
N MET A 76 -10.39 10.86 -7.72
CA MET A 76 -10.20 11.49 -9.03
C MET A 76 -10.68 12.95 -9.07
N LEU A 77 -11.34 13.44 -8.02
CA LEU A 77 -11.88 14.79 -7.96
C LEU A 77 -10.86 15.83 -7.53
N SER A 78 -11.15 17.09 -7.89
CA SER A 78 -10.43 18.26 -7.40
C SER A 78 -10.67 18.47 -5.90
N ASP A 79 -9.78 19.19 -5.22
CA ASP A 79 -9.92 19.44 -3.79
C ASP A 79 -11.16 20.28 -3.46
N SER A 80 -11.56 21.21 -4.34
CA SER A 80 -12.82 21.96 -4.21
C SER A 80 -14.06 21.07 -4.30
N ASP A 81 -14.03 20.06 -5.17
CA ASP A 81 -15.17 19.14 -5.31
C ASP A 81 -15.24 18.16 -4.13
N LYS A 82 -14.09 17.76 -3.57
CA LYS A 82 -14.05 16.96 -2.33
C LYS A 82 -14.67 17.70 -1.16
N GLU A 83 -14.40 19.00 -1.02
CA GLU A 83 -14.98 19.84 0.05
C GLU A 83 -16.51 19.95 -0.09
N ARG A 84 -17.00 20.14 -1.32
CA ARG A 84 -18.45 20.12 -1.61
C ARG A 84 -19.11 18.81 -1.21
N ILE A 85 -18.48 17.68 -1.53
CA ILE A 85 -18.99 16.35 -1.15
C ILE A 85 -19.00 16.19 0.37
N ASN A 86 -17.96 16.62 1.07
CA ASN A 86 -17.91 16.54 2.53
C ASN A 86 -19.04 17.36 3.17
N ASN A 87 -19.30 18.57 2.68
CA ASN A 87 -20.40 19.41 3.18
C ASN A 87 -21.76 18.74 2.94
N LEU A 88 -21.99 18.17 1.76
CA LEU A 88 -23.22 17.42 1.45
C LEU A 88 -23.40 16.22 2.40
N ILE A 89 -22.33 15.48 2.68
CA ILE A 89 -22.38 14.32 3.59
C ILE A 89 -22.77 14.77 5.00
N GLU A 90 -22.19 15.86 5.50
CA GLU A 90 -22.52 16.40 6.83
C GLU A 90 -23.96 16.96 6.89
N GLU A 91 -24.46 17.59 5.84
CA GLU A 91 -25.86 17.99 5.73
C GLU A 91 -26.80 16.79 5.78
N LEU A 92 -26.51 15.72 5.05
CA LEU A 92 -27.32 14.50 5.05
C LEU A 92 -27.27 13.76 6.39
N ARG A 93 -26.13 13.81 7.09
CA ARG A 93 -25.95 13.22 8.41
C ARG A 93 -26.74 13.95 9.49
N THR A 94 -26.76 15.29 9.45
CA THR A 94 -27.44 16.13 10.45
C THR A 94 -28.95 16.23 10.26
N LYS A 95 -29.45 15.82 9.08
CA LYS A 95 -30.89 15.80 8.75
C LYS A 95 -31.62 14.53 9.23
N ASN A 96 -30.88 13.54 9.72
CA ASN A 96 -31.41 12.36 10.44
C ASN A 96 -31.19 12.53 11.94
#